data_AF-A0A524PGF7-F1
#
_entry.id   AF-A0A524PGF7-F1
#
_cell.length_a   1.000
_cell.length_b   1.000
_cell.length_c   1.000
_cell.angle_alpha   90.00
_cell.angle_beta   90.00
_cell.angle_gamma   90.00
#
_symmetry.space_group_name_H-M   'P 1'
#
loop_
_entity.id
_entity.type
_entity.pdbx_description
1 polymer ?
#
loop_
_entity_poly.entity_id
_entity_poly.type
_entity_poly.pdbx_seq_one_letter_code
_entity_poly.pdbx_strand_id
1 'polypeptide(L)' 'SNMTTSNAIRTLSTFATEEVISIEGRKIKILDPSKLERISTLG' A
#
# COMPACT_ATOMS: atom_id res chain seq x y z
N SER A 1 -14.13 -1.40 -8.83
CA SER A 1 -13.02 -0.43 -8.68
C SER A 1 -12.36 -0.20 -10.04
N ASN A 2 -12.19 1.06 -10.45
CA ASN A 2 -11.60 1.44 -11.75
C ASN A 2 -10.15 1.91 -11.54
N MET A 3 -9.27 0.97 -11.21
CA MET A 3 -7.90 1.26 -10.78
C MET A 3 -7.03 1.60 -12.00
N THR A 4 -6.46 2.81 -12.01
CA THR A 4 -5.46 3.24 -13.00
C THR A 4 -4.06 3.12 -12.40
N THR A 5 -3.04 2.99 -13.26
CA THR A 5 -1.63 2.89 -12.82
C THR A 5 -1.23 4.04 -11.89
N SER A 6 -1.63 5.27 -12.21
CA SER A 6 -1.33 6.45 -11.38
C SER A 6 -2.00 6.39 -10.01
N ASN A 7 -3.23 5.84 -9.94
CA ASN A 7 -3.90 5.63 -8.66
C ASN A 7 -3.22 4.53 -7.85
N ALA A 8 -2.80 3.44 -8.48
CA ALA A 8 -2.05 2.37 -7.84
C ALA A 8 -0.72 2.85 -7.25
N ILE A 9 0.06 3.60 -8.02
CA ILE A 9 1.34 4.15 -7.57
C ILE A 9 1.13 5.08 -6.37
N ARG A 10 0.17 6.00 -6.44
CA ARG A 10 -0.11 6.93 -5.32
C ARG A 10 -0.45 6.17 -4.04
N THR A 11 -1.35 5.19 -4.12
CA THR A 11 -1.76 4.38 -2.96
C THR A 11 -0.57 3.60 -2.38
N LEU A 12 0.25 2.96 -3.22
CA LEU A 12 1.44 2.24 -2.77
C LEU A 12 2.49 3.17 -2.14
N SER A 13 2.69 4.37 -2.70
CA SER A 13 3.58 5.38 -2.12
C SER A 13 3.11 5.84 -0.75
N THR A 14 1.80 6.01 -0.54
CA THR A 14 1.23 6.33 0.77
C THR A 14 1.52 5.21 1.77
N PHE A 15 1.27 3.95 1.42
CA PHE A 15 1.54 2.81 2.31
C PHE A 15 3.02 2.68 2.66
N ALA A 16 3.92 3.00 1.73
CA ALA A 16 5.36 3.02 1.99
C ALA A 16 5.78 4.17 2.92
N THR A 17 5.22 5.36 2.72
CA THR A 17 5.46 6.54 3.59
C THR A 17 4.99 6.29 5.02
N GLU A 18 3.88 5.56 5.18
CA GLU A 18 3.30 5.20 6.46
C GLU A 18 3.93 3.95 7.11
N GLU A 19 5.02 3.44 6.52
CA GLU A 19 5.75 2.25 6.97
C GLU A 19 4.88 0.98 7.09
N VAL A 20 3.78 0.92 6.33
CA VAL A 20 2.88 -0.25 6.25
C VAL A 20 3.47 -1.32 5.34
N ILE A 21 4.11 -0.88 4.26
CA ILE A 21 4.82 -1.72 3.31
C ILE A 21 6.23 -1.16 3.03
N SER A 22 7.12 -2.01 2.56
CA SER A 22 8.38 -1.62 1.93
C SER A 22 8.36 -2.06 0.47
N ILE A 23 8.94 -1.25 -0.40
CA ILE A 23 9.01 -1.52 -1.83
C ILE A 23 10.48 -1.61 -2.24
N GLU A 24 10.88 -2.79 -2.75
CA GLU A 24 12.21 -3.04 -3.30
C GLU A 24 12.08 -3.45 -4.77
N GLY A 25 12.20 -2.46 -5.67
CA GLY A 25 11.99 -2.64 -7.10
C GLY A 25 10.56 -3.10 -7.40
N ARG A 26 10.40 -4.37 -7.80
CA ARG A 26 9.09 -5.00 -8.07
C ARG A 26 8.56 -5.85 -6.91
N LYS A 27 9.31 -5.95 -5.81
CA LYS A 27 8.91 -6.69 -4.61
C LYS A 27 8.26 -5.72 -3.62
N ILE A 28 7.16 -6.17 -3.02
CA ILE A 28 6.49 -5.46 -1.93
C ILE A 28 6.55 -6.37 -0.72
N LYS A 29 7.06 -5.85 0.39
CA LYS A 29 7.09 -6.52 1.69
C LYS A 29 6.09 -5.83 2.61
N ILE A 30 5.21 -6.60 3.25
CA ILE A 30 4.32 -6.05 4.27
C ILE A 30 5.12 -5.93 5.57
N LEU A 31 5.12 -4.73 6.15
CA LEU A 31 5.77 -4.44 7.44
C LEU A 31 4.75 -4.50 8.58
N ASP A 32 3.55 -3.97 8.36
CA ASP A 32 2.45 -3.97 9.33
C ASP A 32 1.15 -4.50 8.71
N PRO A 33 0.87 -5.81 8.85
CA PRO A 33 -0.34 -6.42 8.30
C PRO A 33 -1.62 -5.95 9.01
N SER A 34 -1.57 -5.66 10.32
CA SER A 34 -2.74 -5.21 11.07
C SER A 34 -3.20 -3.81 10.65
N LYS A 35 -2.25 -2.91 10.42
CA LYS A 35 -2.55 -1.57 9.89
C LYS A 35 -3.08 -1.64 8.46
N LEU A 36 -2.52 -2.51 7.62
CA LEU A 36 -3.00 -2.72 6.25
C LEU A 36 -4.43 -3.27 6.21
N GLU A 37 -4.76 -4.23 7.07
CA GLU A 37 -6.10 -4.79 7.20
C GLU A 37 -7.10 -3.71 7.65
N ARG A 38 -6.73 -2.88 8.64
CA ARG A 38 -7.56 -1.75 9.08
C ARG A 38 -7.82 -0.75 7.96
N ILE A 39 -6.81 -0.40 7.17
CA ILE A 39 -6.97 0.45 5.97
C ILE A 39 -7.92 -0.20 4.97
N SER A 40 -7.81 -1.51 4.75
CA SER A 40 -8.70 -2.25 3.85
C SER A 40 -10.15 -2.26 4.30
N THR A 41 -10.42 -2.25 5.61
CA THR A 41 -11.79 -2.22 6.16
C THR A 41 -12.43 -0.84 6.17
N LEU A 42 -11.62 0.22 6.16
CA LEU A 42 -12.06 1.61 6.13
C LEU A 42 -12.21 2.17 4.71
N GLY A 43 -11.83 1.36 3.69
CA GLY A 43 -11.85 1.71 2.28
C GLY A 43 -13.23 1.83 1.66
#